data_AF-A8PPL6-F1
#
_entry.id   AF-A8PPL6-F1
#
_cell.length_a   1.000
_cell.length_b   1.000
_cell.length_c   1.000
_cell.angle_alpha   90.00
_cell.angle_beta   90.00
_cell.angle_gamma   90.00
#
_symmetry.space_group_name_H-M   'P 1'
#
loop_
_entity.id
_entity.type
_entity.pdbx_description
1 polymer ?
#
loop_
_entity_poly.entity_id
_entity_poly.type
_entity_poly.pdbx_seq_one_letter_code
_entity_poly.pdbx_strand_id
1 'polypeptide(L)' 'MSIAHKIEQQGLRKGWYEEDLKIARRMLARGADCGYMKDVIGLSDQDLLNLED' A
#
# COMPACT_ATOMS: atom_id res chain seq x y z
N MET A 1 -16.52 18.85 11.57
CA MET A 1 -15.14 18.33 11.57
C MET A 1 -14.19 19.43 11.15
N SER A 2 -13.19 19.74 11.97
CA SER A 2 -12.21 20.80 11.68
C SER A 2 -11.20 20.37 10.62
N ILE A 3 -10.65 21.32 9.86
CA ILE A 3 -9.70 21.09 8.77
C ILE A 3 -8.44 20.36 9.28
N ALA A 4 -8.00 20.65 10.50
CA ALA A 4 -6.88 19.98 11.16
C ALA A 4 -7.10 18.45 11.27
N HIS A 5 -8.31 18.04 11.66
CA HIS A 5 -8.68 16.63 11.79
C HIS A 5 -8.65 15.90 10.43
N LYS A 6 -8.99 16.60 9.34
CA LYS A 6 -8.94 16.04 7.98
C LYS A 6 -7.51 15.91 7.46
N ILE A 7 -6.60 16.79 7.88
CA ILE A 7 -5.18 16.74 7.51
C ILE A 7 -4.49 15.59 8.26
N GLU A 8 -4.76 15.42 9.56
CA GLU A 8 -4.24 14.30 10.33
C GLU A 8 -4.67 12.94 9.77
N GLN A 9 -5.95 12.77 9.42
CA GLN A 9 -6.43 11.52 8.81
C GLN A 9 -5.83 11.24 7.42
N GLN A 10 -5.57 12.27 6.62
CA GLN A 10 -4.89 12.13 5.34
C GLN A 10 -3.41 11.76 5.52
N GLY A 11 -2.72 12.38 6.47
CA GLY A 11 -1.34 12.04 6.82
C GLY A 11 -1.21 10.60 7.34
N LEU A 12 -2.14 10.18 8.20
CA LEU A 12 -2.20 8.80 8.69
C LEU A 12 -2.42 7.82 7.54
N ARG A 13 -3.43 8.05 6.69
CA ARG A 13 -3.70 7.19 5.52
C ARG A 13 -2.52 7.09 4.57
N LYS A 14 -1.81 8.20 4.35
CA LYS A 14 -0.62 8.22 3.50
C LYS A 14 0.53 7.40 4.09
N GLY A 15 0.77 7.51 5.40
CA GLY A 15 1.79 6.71 6.09
C GLY A 15 1.49 5.20 6.06
N TRP A 16 0.22 4.81 6.21
CA TRP A 16 -0.19 3.40 6.13
C TRP A 16 0.01 2.85 4.72
N TYR A 17 -0.36 3.64 3.70
CA TYR A 17 -0.15 3.29 2.30
C TYR A 17 1.33 3.10 1.94
N GLU A 18 2.23 3.92 2.47
CA GLU A 18 3.67 3.76 2.25
C GLU A 18 4.23 2.49 2.92
N GLU A 19 3.72 2.11 4.08
CA GLU A 19 4.10 0.86 4.75
C GLU A 19 3.57 -0.37 3.99
N ASP A 20 2.32 -0.31 3.51
CA ASP A 20 1.70 -1.33 2.68
C ASP A 20 2.51 -1.59 1.39
N LEU A 21 2.99 -0.53 0.73
CA LEU A 21 3.88 -0.65 -0.43
C LEU A 21 5.21 -1.33 -0.09
N LYS A 22 5.83 -1.02 1.06
CA LYS A 22 7.09 -1.68 1.47
C LYS A 22 6.88 -3.17 1.74
N ILE A 23 5.75 -3.53 2.33
CA ILE A 23 5.40 -4.93 2.61
C ILE A 23 5.17 -5.65 1.29
N ALA A 24 4.39 -5.07 0.37
CA ALA A 24 4.16 -5.61 -0.97
C ALA A 24 5.48 -5.84 -1.72
N ARG A 25 6.41 -4.88 -1.70
CA ARG A 25 7.73 -5.03 -2.33
C ARG A 25 8.54 -6.19 -1.75
N ARG A 26 8.49 -6.38 -0.43
CA ARG A 26 9.17 -7.51 0.24
C ARG A 26 8.52 -8.85 -0.08
N MET A 27 7.19 -8.89 -0.24
CA MET A 27 6.46 -10.09 -0.63
C MET A 27 6.79 -10.46 -2.07
N LEU A 28 6.80 -9.50 -2.99
CA LEU A 28 7.20 -9.70 -4.39
C LEU A 28 8.65 -10.20 -4.49
N ALA A 29 9.58 -9.59 -3.76
CA ALA A 29 10.97 -10.03 -3.70
C ALA A 29 11.15 -11.46 -3.15
N ARG A 30 10.17 -11.99 -2.44
CA ARG A 30 10.14 -13.39 -1.94
C ARG A 30 9.40 -14.34 -2.89
N GLY A 31 8.96 -13.86 -4.05
CA GLY A 31 8.19 -14.64 -5.03
C GLY A 31 6.74 -14.87 -4.62
N ALA A 32 6.16 -13.99 -3.78
CA ALA A 32 4.73 -14.07 -3.51
C ALA A 32 3.92 -13.81 -4.79
N ASP A 33 2.76 -14.42 -4.87
CA ASP A 33 1.85 -14.24 -6.00
C ASP A 33 1.13 -12.89 -5.91
N CYS A 34 0.97 -12.21 -7.05
CA CYS A 34 0.30 -10.91 -7.11
C CYS A 34 -1.17 -10.98 -6.65
N GLY A 35 -1.87 -12.10 -6.91
CA GLY A 35 -3.23 -12.34 -6.43
C GLY A 35 -3.29 -12.44 -4.90
N TYR A 36 -2.31 -13.11 -4.29
CA TYR A 36 -2.18 -13.18 -2.84
C TYR A 36 -1.83 -11.83 -2.21
N MET A 37 -0.91 -11.07 -2.81
CA MET A 37 -0.54 -9.74 -2.33
C MET A 37 -1.72 -8.76 -2.38
N LYS A 38 -2.54 -8.86 -3.43
CA LYS A 38 -3.77 -8.05 -3.59
C LYS A 38 -4.80 -8.33 -2.49
N ASP A 39 -4.97 -9.58 -2.12
CA ASP A 39 -5.90 -9.99 -1.05
C ASP A 39 -5.40 -9.52 0.33
N VAL A 40 -4.10 -9.64 0.60
CA VAL A 40 -3.51 -9.31 1.90
C VAL A 40 -3.37 -7.81 2.14
N ILE A 41 -2.97 -7.04 1.11
CA ILE A 41 -2.63 -5.62 1.25
C ILE A 41 -3.76 -4.72 0.71
N GLY A 42 -4.66 -5.26 -0.11
CA GLY A 42 -5.75 -4.48 -0.70
C GLY A 42 -5.27 -3.45 -1.73
N LEU A 43 -4.07 -3.62 -2.28
CA LEU A 43 -3.50 -2.74 -3.30
C LEU A 43 -4.18 -2.94 -4.66
N SER A 44 -4.21 -1.89 -5.47
CA SER A 44 -4.73 -1.96 -6.83
C SER A 44 -3.71 -2.62 -7.77
N ASP A 45 -4.17 -3.15 -8.90
CA ASP A 45 -3.27 -3.77 -9.89
C ASP A 45 -2.21 -2.77 -10.40
N GLN A 46 -2.52 -1.47 -10.46
CA GLN A 46 -1.56 -0.42 -10.79
C GLN A 46 -0.44 -0.24 -9.76
N ASP A 47 -0.75 -0.43 -8.47
CA ASP A 47 0.24 -0.28 -7.40
C ASP A 47 1.17 -1.48 -7.36
N LEU A 48 0.64 -2.67 -7.66
CA LEU A 48 1.42 -3.88 -7.92
C LEU A 48 2.29 -3.75 -9.17
N LEU A 49 1.79 -3.16 -10.26
CA LEU A 49 2.56 -2.95 -11.47
C LEU A 49 3.76 -2.01 -11.24
N ASN A 50 3.59 -0.98 -10.42
CA ASN A 50 4.69 -0.08 -10.02
C ASN A 50 5.71 -0.73 -9.07
N LEU A 51 5.45 -1.92 -8.53
CA LEU A 51 6.39 -2.65 -7.68
C LEU A 51 7.31 -3.59 -8.48
N GLU A 52 6.92 -3.93 -9.71
CA GLU A 52 7.66 -4.81 -10.62
C GLU A 52 8.71 -4.07 -11.47
N ASP A 53 8.59 -2.73 -11.59
CA ASP A 53 9.57 -1.81 -12.22
C ASP A 53 10.69 -1.39 -11.23
#